data_AF-A0A2E0S997-F1
#
_entry.id   AF-A0A2E0S997-F1
#
_cell.length_a   1.000
_cell.length_b   1.000
_cell.length_c   1.000
_cell.angle_alpha   90.00
_cell.angle_beta   90.00
_cell.angle_gamma   90.00
#
_symmetry.space_group_name_H-M   'P 1'
#
loop_
_entity.id
_entity.type
_entity.pdbx_description
1 polymer ?
#
loop_
_entity_poly.entity_id
_entity_poly.type
_entity_poly.pdbx_seq_one_letter_code
_entity_poly.pdbx_strand_id
1 'polypeptide(L)'
;MPPQISLDSLYQYKNNKDKKKTYIFDEIILKCHDKIKKIAIQGGQCIFFEIPYVIIGKPLYNIFDCIDYIVKALKKNGLFVSILAPPNNNILYISWNPNDTNKRKRLT
;
A
#
# COMPACT_ATOMS: atom_id res chain seq x y z
N MET A 1 -20.23 24.39 35.90
CA MET A 1 -18.79 24.32 35.56
C MET A 1 -18.70 23.97 34.08
N PRO A 2 -17.92 24.70 33.26
CA PRO A 2 -17.81 24.38 31.84
C PRO A 2 -17.16 23.00 31.66
N PRO A 3 -17.57 22.22 30.65
CA PRO A 3 -16.97 20.91 30.38
C PRO A 3 -15.48 21.09 30.05
N GLN A 4 -14.62 20.39 30.78
CA GLN A 4 -13.17 20.37 30.53
C GLN A 4 -12.80 19.14 29.71
N ILE A 5 -11.97 19.33 28.68
CA ILE A 5 -11.41 18.25 27.88
C ILE A 5 -10.03 17.86 28.41
N SER A 6 -9.79 16.58 28.65
CA SER A 6 -8.51 16.10 29.16
C SER A 6 -7.50 15.94 28.03
N LEU A 7 -6.27 16.40 28.26
CA LEU A 7 -5.18 16.31 27.27
C LEU A 7 -4.89 14.86 26.85
N ASP A 8 -4.99 13.91 27.78
CA ASP A 8 -4.81 12.49 27.50
C ASP A 8 -5.86 11.94 26.51
N SER A 9 -7.10 12.41 26.61
CA SER A 9 -8.15 12.02 25.66
C SER A 9 -7.80 12.47 24.25
N LEU A 10 -7.24 13.69 24.09
CA LEU A 10 -6.80 14.22 22.79
C LEU A 10 -5.68 13.38 22.16
N TYR A 11 -4.69 12.95 22.96
CA TYR A 11 -3.62 12.06 22.47
C TYR A 11 -4.15 10.66 22.11
N GLN A 12 -5.10 10.13 22.88
CA GLN A 12 -5.73 8.85 22.57
C GLN A 12 -6.53 8.91 21.25
N TYR A 13 -7.25 10.01 20.99
CA TYR A 13 -7.96 10.20 19.71
C TYR A 13 -7.00 10.22 18.52
N LYS A 14 -5.82 10.84 18.67
CA LYS A 14 -4.79 10.87 17.62
C LYS A 14 -4.21 9.48 17.38
N ASN A 15 -3.76 8.80 18.44
CA ASN A 15 -3.21 7.45 18.34
C ASN A 15 -4.21 6.45 17.76
N ASN A 16 -5.48 6.55 18.12
CA ASN A 16 -6.52 5.68 17.59
C ASN A 16 -6.80 5.94 16.10
N LYS A 17 -6.69 7.20 15.63
CA LYS A 17 -6.76 7.51 14.20
C LYS A 17 -5.60 6.90 13.44
N ASP A 18 -4.38 7.02 13.96
CA ASP A 18 -3.19 6.51 13.27
C ASP A 18 -3.19 4.97 13.23
N LYS A 19 -3.55 4.29 14.33
CA LYS A 19 -3.75 2.83 14.34
C LYS A 19 -4.83 2.36 13.34
N LYS A 20 -5.93 3.10 13.20
CA LYS A 20 -7.01 2.76 12.25
C LYS A 20 -6.58 2.91 10.79
N LYS A 21 -5.67 3.84 10.47
CA LYS A 21 -5.10 3.97 9.12
C LYS A 21 -4.25 2.76 8.75
N THR A 22 -3.43 2.27 9.68
CA THR A 22 -2.57 1.10 9.47
C THR A 22 -3.37 -0.13 9.05
N TYR A 23 -4.52 -0.38 9.69
CA TYR A 23 -5.38 -1.52 9.36
C TYR A 23 -5.89 -1.50 7.90
N ILE A 24 -6.20 -0.32 7.35
CA ILE A 24 -6.64 -0.21 5.95
C ILE A 24 -5.50 -0.58 5.01
N PHE A 25 -4.29 -0.08 5.29
CA PHE A 25 -3.13 -0.34 4.46
C PHE A 25 -2.76 -1.82 4.47
N ASP A 26 -2.86 -2.45 5.64
CA ASP A 26 -2.65 -3.89 5.81
C ASP A 26 -3.67 -4.72 5.03
N GLU A 27 -4.95 -4.33 4.99
CA GLU A 27 -5.94 -5.03 4.17
C GLU A 27 -5.66 -4.89 2.67
N ILE A 28 -5.26 -3.70 2.21
CA ILE A 28 -4.96 -3.47 0.79
C ILE A 28 -3.73 -4.27 0.36
N ILE A 29 -2.67 -4.30 1.17
CA ILE A 29 -1.47 -5.08 0.83
C ILE A 29 -1.73 -6.59 0.87
N LEU A 30 -2.56 -7.08 1.79
CA LEU A 30 -2.99 -8.49 1.79
C LEU A 30 -3.69 -8.86 0.49
N LYS A 31 -4.64 -8.02 0.02
CA LYS A 31 -5.29 -8.23 -1.29
C LYS A 31 -4.30 -8.21 -2.45
N CYS A 32 -3.27 -7.36 -2.37
CA CYS A 32 -2.20 -7.32 -3.36
C CYS A 32 -1.41 -8.65 -3.37
N HIS A 33 -1.00 -9.14 -2.20
CA HIS A 33 -0.31 -10.42 -2.06
C HIS A 33 -1.13 -11.61 -2.57
N ASP A 34 -2.43 -11.65 -2.28
CA ASP A 34 -3.33 -12.68 -2.79
C ASP A 34 -3.41 -12.65 -4.33
N LYS A 35 -3.45 -11.45 -4.94
CA LYS A 35 -3.45 -11.31 -6.39
C LYS A 35 -2.13 -11.77 -7.01
N ILE A 36 -1.00 -11.42 -6.40
CA ILE A 36 0.34 -11.89 -6.80
C ILE A 36 0.37 -13.43 -6.77
N LYS A 37 -0.05 -14.03 -5.65
CA LYS A 37 -0.04 -15.49 -5.46
C LYS A 37 -0.92 -16.19 -6.50
N LYS A 38 -2.13 -15.69 -6.74
CA LYS A 38 -3.04 -16.24 -7.77
C LYS A 38 -2.41 -16.23 -9.16
N ILE A 39 -1.81 -15.12 -9.56
CA ILE A 39 -1.19 -14.99 -10.89
C ILE A 39 0.09 -15.83 -11.00
N ALA A 40 0.89 -15.91 -9.93
CA ALA A 40 2.06 -16.78 -9.89
C ALA A 40 1.70 -18.26 -10.08
N ILE A 41 0.60 -18.71 -9.46
CA ILE A 41 0.08 -20.09 -9.65
C ILE A 41 -0.33 -20.33 -11.11
N GLN A 42 -0.86 -19.30 -11.79
CA GLN A 42 -1.22 -19.35 -13.21
C GLN A 42 -0.02 -19.24 -14.16
N GLY A 43 1.21 -19.12 -13.64
CA GLY A 43 2.43 -18.99 -14.43
C GLY A 43 2.76 -17.55 -14.86
N GLY A 44 1.99 -16.55 -14.42
CA GLY A 44 2.30 -15.15 -14.65
C GLY A 44 3.46 -14.67 -13.76
N GLN A 45 4.17 -13.64 -14.21
CA GLN A 45 5.34 -13.08 -13.50
C GLN A 45 5.22 -11.59 -13.17
N CYS A 46 4.11 -10.97 -13.56
CA CYS A 46 3.82 -9.57 -13.32
C CYS A 46 2.32 -9.32 -13.18
N ILE A 47 1.98 -8.24 -12.48
CA ILE A 47 0.60 -7.77 -12.31
C ILE A 47 0.52 -6.25 -12.32
N PHE A 48 -0.66 -5.76 -12.68
CA PHE A 48 -1.09 -4.41 -12.32
C PHE A 48 -2.04 -4.48 -11.13
N PHE A 49 -1.73 -3.70 -10.10
CA PHE A 49 -2.55 -3.58 -8.90
C PHE A 49 -3.00 -2.13 -8.73
N GLU A 50 -4.32 -1.93 -8.74
CA GLU A 50 -4.92 -0.63 -8.53
C GLU A 50 -5.25 -0.45 -7.05
N ILE A 51 -4.78 0.65 -6.47
CA ILE A 51 -5.13 1.04 -5.11
C ILE A 51 -6.40 1.90 -5.20
N PRO A 52 -7.49 1.52 -4.49
CA PRO A 52 -8.71 2.31 -4.51
C PRO A 52 -8.47 3.68 -3.88
N TYR A 53 -9.25 4.69 -4.29
CA TYR A 53 -9.26 5.99 -3.62
C TYR A 53 -10.12 5.98 -2.35
N VAL A 54 -11.19 5.19 -2.36
CA VAL A 54 -12.16 5.07 -1.27
C VAL A 54 -12.59 3.61 -1.16
N ILE A 55 -12.78 3.14 0.07
CA ILE A 55 -13.34 1.81 0.34
C ILE A 55 -14.64 2.00 1.12
N ILE A 56 -15.74 1.48 0.58
CA ILE A 56 -17.06 1.58 1.22
C ILE A 56 -17.02 0.89 2.60
N GLY A 57 -17.56 1.57 3.61
CA GLY A 57 -17.58 1.07 5.00
C GLY A 57 -16.26 1.28 5.76
N LYS A 58 -15.28 1.99 5.19
CA LYS A 58 -14.01 2.32 5.85
C LYS A 58 -13.77 3.82 5.92
N PRO A 59 -13.00 4.30 6.92
CA PRO A 59 -12.64 5.72 6.98
C PRO A 59 -11.76 6.11 5.79
N LEU A 60 -11.86 7.39 5.41
CA LEU A 60 -11.00 7.97 4.38
C LEU A 60 -9.53 7.87 4.79
N TYR A 61 -8.68 7.59 3.81
CA TYR A 61 -7.23 7.53 3.96
C TYR A 61 -6.55 8.32 2.85
N ASN A 62 -5.30 8.69 3.10
CA ASN A 62 -4.48 9.33 2.08
C ASN A 62 -3.91 8.25 1.14
N ILE A 63 -4.30 8.32 -0.13
CA ILE A 63 -3.85 7.35 -1.14
C ILE A 63 -2.33 7.39 -1.32
N PHE A 64 -1.69 8.56 -1.24
CA PHE A 64 -0.24 8.68 -1.42
C PHE A 64 0.52 7.96 -0.31
N ASP A 65 0.06 8.09 0.94
CA ASP A 65 0.65 7.40 2.08
C ASP A 65 0.47 5.87 1.95
N CYS A 66 -0.70 5.44 1.44
CA CYS A 66 -0.98 4.03 1.19
C CYS A 66 -0.07 3.46 0.07
N ILE A 67 0.11 4.21 -1.03
CA ILE A 67 0.98 3.84 -2.14
C ILE A 67 2.42 3.69 -1.62
N ASP A 68 2.93 4.68 -0.89
CA ASP A 68 4.29 4.66 -0.35
C ASP A 68 4.50 3.47 0.61
N TYR A 69 3.53 3.21 1.50
CA TYR A 69 3.54 2.04 2.38
C TYR A 69 3.65 0.72 1.61
N ILE A 70 2.77 0.52 0.63
CA ILE A 70 2.73 -0.72 -0.18
C ILE A 70 4.01 -0.87 -0.99
N VAL A 71 4.50 0.21 -1.63
CA VAL A 71 5.72 0.20 -2.42
C VAL A 71 6.93 -0.17 -1.54
N LYS A 72 7.05 0.40 -0.34
CA LYS A 72 8.13 0.07 0.62
C LYS A 72 8.07 -1.39 1.04
N ALA A 73 6.88 -1.88 1.39
CA ALA A 73 6.70 -3.27 1.81
C ALA A 73 7.01 -4.28 0.69
N LEU A 74 6.54 -4.04 -0.53
CA LEU A 74 6.82 -4.92 -1.67
C LEU A 74 8.29 -4.87 -2.10
N LYS A 75 8.93 -3.70 -2.08
CA LYS A 75 10.37 -3.58 -2.36
C LYS A 75 11.22 -4.31 -1.31
N LYS A 76 10.80 -4.30 -0.04
CA LYS A 76 11.47 -5.06 1.04
C LYS A 76 11.44 -6.56 0.79
N ASN A 77 10.41 -7.06 0.11
CA ASN A 77 10.30 -8.46 -0.33
C ASN A 77 11.13 -8.78 -1.59
N GLY A 78 11.86 -7.82 -2.15
CA GLY A 78 12.67 -7.99 -3.36
C GLY A 78 11.90 -7.90 -4.67
N LEU A 79 10.61 -7.52 -4.64
CA LEU A 79 9.79 -7.36 -5.84
C LEU A 79 10.16 -6.07 -6.59
N PHE A 80 10.12 -6.14 -7.93
CA PHE A 80 10.19 -4.93 -8.75
C PHE A 80 8.83 -4.23 -8.71
N VAL A 81 8.82 -2.98 -8.25
CA VAL A 81 7.59 -2.16 -8.17
C VAL A 81 7.83 -0.81 -8.81
N SER A 82 6.96 -0.43 -9.73
CA SER A 82 6.91 0.90 -10.36
C SER A 82 5.50 1.47 -10.28
N ILE A 83 5.40 2.76 -10.01
CA ILE A 83 4.13 3.50 -10.11
C ILE A 83 3.92 3.83 -11.59
N LEU A 84 2.68 3.71 -12.07
CA LEU A 84 2.35 4.08 -13.44
C LEU A 84 2.36 5.61 -13.60
N ALA A 85 2.72 6.07 -14.79
CA ALA A 85 2.76 7.50 -15.10
C ALA A 85 1.35 8.13 -15.08
N PRO A 86 1.25 9.46 -14.93
CA PRO A 86 -0.02 10.18 -15.00
C PRO A 86 -0.81 9.84 -16.28
N PRO A 87 -2.15 9.74 -16.20
CA PRO A 87 -3.02 10.13 -15.08
C PRO A 87 -3.20 9.07 -13.98
N ASN A 88 -2.63 7.88 -14.13
CA ASN A 88 -2.99 6.69 -13.33
C ASN A 88 -2.03 6.45 -12.16
N ASN A 89 -1.82 7.45 -11.32
CA ASN A 89 -0.86 7.40 -10.20
C ASN A 89 -1.25 6.43 -9.06
N ASN A 90 -2.42 5.78 -9.13
CA ASN A 90 -2.89 4.77 -8.18
C ASN A 90 -2.59 3.33 -8.61
N ILE A 91 -2.02 3.13 -9.80
CA ILE A 91 -1.71 1.80 -10.34
C ILE A 91 -0.24 1.47 -10.11
N LEU A 92 0.00 0.31 -9.50
CA LEU A 92 1.32 -0.26 -9.31
C LEU A 92 1.56 -1.38 -10.33
N TYR A 93 2.64 -1.26 -11.09
CA TYR A 93 3.24 -2.38 -11.80
C TYR A 93 4.14 -3.15 -10.84
N ILE A 94 3.86 -4.44 -10.67
CA ILE A 94 4.61 -5.32 -9.78
C ILE A 94 5.09 -6.50 -10.61
N SER A 95 6.39 -6.78 -10.56
CA SER A 95 7.03 -7.89 -11.29
C SER A 95 7.99 -8.63 -10.36
N TRP A 96 7.96 -9.95 -10.46
CA TRP A 96 8.95 -10.85 -9.86
C TRP A 96 9.75 -11.60 -10.93
N ASN A 97 9.71 -11.12 -12.17
CA ASN A 97 10.56 -11.64 -13.24
C ASN A 97 12.03 -11.28 -12.93
N PRO A 98 12.95 -12.27 -12.94
CA PRO A 98 14.38 -12.05 -12.72
C PRO A 98 14.97 -10.94 -13.61
N ASN A 99 14.49 -10.82 -14.85
CA ASN A 99 14.95 -9.80 -15.80
C ASN A 99 14.64 -8.37 -15.33
N ASP A 100 13.47 -8.16 -14.72
CA ASP A 100 13.06 -6.85 -14.20
C ASP A 100 13.76 -6.52 -12.87
N THR A 101 13.98 -7.54 -12.02
CA THR A 101 14.69 -7.35 -10.74
C THR A 101 16.17 -6.99 -10.94
N ASN A 102 16.81 -7.52 -11.99
CA ASN A 102 18.24 -7.27 -12.27
C ASN A 102 18.52 -5.90 -12.90
N LYS A 103 17.56 -5.29 -13.61
CA LYS A 103 17.74 -3.94 -14.19
C LYS A 103 18.10 -2.90 -13.13
N ARG A 104 17.66 -3.06 -11.87
CA ARG A 104 18.04 -2.17 -10.77
C ARG A 104 19.48 -2.34 -10.30
N LYS A 105 20.03 -3.56 -10.32
CA LYS A 105 21.42 -3.83 -9.87
C LYS A 105 22.48 -3.32 -10.84
N ARG A 106 22.12 -3.06 -12.10
CA ARG A 106 23.05 -2.55 -13.13
C ARG A 106 23.19 -1.02 -13.17
N LEU A 107 22.37 -0.29 -12.41
CA LEU A 107 22.33 1.18 -12.40
C LEU A 107 22.82 1.77 -11.06
N THR A 108 23.41 0.94 -10.20
CA THR A 108 24.08 1.29 -8.95
C THR A 108 25.51 0.78 -9.02
#